data_AF-A0A0S8A7Y4-F1
#
_entry.id   AF-A0A0S8A7Y4-F1
#
_cell.length_a   1.000
_cell.length_b   1.000
_cell.length_c   1.000
_cell.angle_alpha   90.00
_cell.angle_beta   90.00
_cell.angle_gamma   90.00
#
_symmetry.space_group_name_H-M   'P 1'
#
loop_
_entity.id
_entity.type
_entity.pdbx_description
1 polymer ?
#
loop_
_entity_poly.entity_id
_entity_poly.type
_entity_poly.pdbx_seq_one_letter_code
_entity_poly.pdbx_strand_id
1 'polypeptide(L)'
;MFEVAELGHKVSKQEYQEQVPDLRVHLLDAQWELSKLDFPVIVLISGVDGAGKGATVGLLNEWLDPRYVRTFAFGKPTDEE
;
A
#
# COMPACT_ATOMS: atom_id res chain seq x y z
N MET A 1 15.84 17.18 4.37
CA MET A 1 14.71 16.62 3.55
C MET A 1 14.08 15.39 4.21
N PHE A 2 14.86 14.45 4.78
CA PHE A 2 14.32 13.26 5.47
C PHE A 2 14.04 13.45 6.97
N GLU A 3 14.43 14.58 7.55
CA GLU A 3 14.32 14.87 8.99
C GLU A 3 12.91 14.62 9.57
N VAL A 4 11.85 14.91 8.80
CA VAL A 4 10.47 14.70 9.25
C VAL A 4 10.12 13.20 9.36
N ALA A 5 10.68 12.35 8.51
CA ALA A 5 10.46 10.90 8.55
C ALA A 5 11.20 10.24 9.73
N GLU A 6 12.22 10.91 10.27
CA GLU A 6 13.06 10.41 11.37
C GLU A 6 12.56 10.80 12.77
N LEU A 7 11.43 11.51 12.86
CA LEU A 7 10.83 11.96 14.13
C LEU A 7 10.29 10.82 15.02
N GLY A 8 10.44 9.56 14.58
CA GLY A 8 10.02 8.40 15.37
C GLY A 8 8.51 8.22 15.43
N HIS A 9 7.81 8.52 14.33
CA HIS A 9 6.35 8.35 14.20
C HIS A 9 5.91 6.95 14.62
N LYS A 10 4.98 6.88 15.56
CA LYS A 10 4.42 5.63 16.09
C LYS A 10 2.93 5.82 16.34
N VAL A 11 2.18 4.77 16.03
CA VAL A 11 0.77 4.63 16.41
C VAL A 11 0.70 3.56 17.49
N SER A 12 -0.09 3.80 18.54
CA SER A 12 -0.26 2.79 19.58
C SER A 12 -1.03 1.58 19.03
N LYS A 13 -0.82 0.39 19.62
CA LYS A 13 -1.53 -0.81 19.15
C LYS A 13 -3.05 -0.67 19.26
N GLN A 14 -3.52 -0.04 20.34
CA GLN A 14 -4.94 0.21 20.55
C GLN A 14 -5.51 1.11 19.47
N GLU A 15 -4.89 2.27 19.24
CA GLU A 15 -5.33 3.23 18.23
C GLU A 15 -5.31 2.63 16.82
N TYR A 16 -4.28 1.84 16.50
CA TYR A 16 -4.22 1.11 15.24
C TYR A 16 -5.42 0.15 15.09
N GLN A 17 -5.73 -0.64 16.13
CA GLN A 17 -6.85 -1.58 16.10
C GLN A 17 -8.21 -0.88 16.01
N GLU A 18 -8.33 0.32 16.55
CA GLU A 18 -9.55 1.14 16.47
C GLU A 18 -9.73 1.74 15.05
N GLN A 19 -8.65 2.20 14.40
CA GLN A 19 -8.75 2.87 13.09
C GLN A 19 -8.78 1.93 11.88
N VAL A 20 -8.16 0.76 11.99
CA VAL A 20 -8.02 -0.18 10.86
C VAL A 20 -9.36 -0.64 10.27
N PRO A 21 -10.40 -0.99 11.04
CA PRO A 21 -11.68 -1.43 10.48
C PRO A 21 -12.29 -0.39 9.54
N ASP A 22 -12.37 0.86 9.97
CA ASP A 22 -12.97 1.95 9.17
C ASP A 22 -12.12 2.25 7.93
N LEU A 23 -10.79 2.26 8.08
CA LEU A 23 -9.88 2.46 6.95
C LEU A 23 -10.03 1.36 5.89
N ARG A 24 -10.18 0.10 6.31
CA ARG A 24 -10.39 -1.03 5.39
C ARG A 24 -11.69 -0.87 4.60
N VAL A 25 -12.79 -0.47 5.26
CA VAL A 25 -14.08 -0.22 4.60
C VAL A 25 -13.92 0.88 3.55
N HIS A 26 -13.34 2.03 3.92
CA HIS A 26 -13.16 3.13 2.98
C HIS A 26 -12.27 2.78 1.78
N LEU A 27 -11.25 1.93 1.98
CA LEU A 27 -10.40 1.45 0.88
C LEU A 27 -11.17 0.55 -0.10
N LEU A 28 -12.03 -0.34 0.40
CA LEU A 28 -12.89 -1.18 -0.44
C LEU A 28 -13.93 -0.37 -1.19
N ASP A 29 -14.56 0.61 -0.53
CA ASP A 29 -15.50 1.52 -1.18
C ASP A 29 -14.82 2.33 -2.29
N ALA A 30 -13.63 2.88 -2.02
CA ALA A 30 -12.84 3.59 -3.02
C ALA A 30 -12.43 2.69 -4.20
N GLN A 31 -12.05 1.44 -3.94
CA GLN A 31 -11.73 0.46 -4.97
C GLN A 31 -12.97 0.12 -5.82
N TRP A 32 -14.13 -0.03 -5.19
CA TRP A 32 -15.39 -0.28 -5.88
C TRP A 32 -15.79 0.90 -6.77
N GLU A 33 -15.70 2.14 -6.28
CA GLU A 33 -15.97 3.31 -7.10
C GLU A 33 -14.98 3.44 -8.25
N LEU A 34 -13.68 3.18 -8.01
CA LEU A 34 -12.66 3.18 -9.06
C LEU A 34 -12.99 2.16 -10.17
N SER A 35 -13.56 1.00 -9.83
CA SER A 35 -13.91 -0.03 -10.82
C SER A 35 -14.97 0.41 -11.85
N LYS A 36 -15.69 1.50 -11.57
CA LYS A 36 -16.71 2.09 -12.45
C LYS A 36 -16.15 3.22 -13.32
N LEU A 37 -14.92 3.66 -13.07
CA LEU A 37 -14.29 4.79 -13.72
C LEU A 37 -13.30 4.28 -14.78
N ASP A 38 -13.10 5.07 -15.84
CA ASP A 38 -12.22 4.71 -16.94
C ASP A 38 -10.79 5.27 -16.75
N PHE A 39 -10.20 5.04 -15.57
CA PHE A 39 -8.81 5.36 -15.33
C PHE A 39 -8.12 4.41 -14.33
N PRO A 40 -6.81 4.15 -14.50
CA PRO A 40 -6.04 3.33 -13.58
C PRO A 40 -5.46 4.15 -12.42
N VAL A 41 -5.19 3.48 -11.30
CA VAL A 41 -4.35 4.00 -10.21
C VAL A 41 -3.06 3.20 -10.16
N ILE A 42 -1.92 3.90 -10.14
CA ILE A 42 -0.58 3.32 -10.01
C ILE A 42 0.03 3.80 -8.71
N VAL A 43 0.49 2.87 -7.88
CA VAL A 43 1.18 3.15 -6.61
C VAL A 43 2.62 2.66 -6.72
N LEU A 44 3.58 3.59 -6.68
CA LEU A 44 5.00 3.26 -6.69
C LEU A 44 5.49 3.13 -5.24
N ILE A 45 6.03 1.96 -4.90
CA ILE A 45 6.57 1.68 -3.56
C ILE A 45 8.10 1.68 -3.64
N SER A 46 8.73 2.62 -2.96
CA SER A 46 10.19 2.78 -2.90
C SER A 46 10.64 3.13 -1.48
N GLY A 47 11.94 3.06 -1.22
CA GLY A 47 12.53 3.33 0.09
C GLY A 47 13.67 2.37 0.44
N VAL A 48 14.26 2.57 1.61
CA VAL A 48 15.40 1.76 2.08
C VAL A 48 14.99 0.32 2.41
N ASP A 49 15.95 -0.59 2.39
CA ASP A 49 15.72 -1.97 2.80
C ASP A 49 15.43 -2.03 4.30
N GLY A 50 14.47 -2.89 4.67
CA GLY A 50 13.95 -2.96 6.05
C GLY A 50 12.90 -1.89 6.40
N ALA A 51 12.60 -0.92 5.52
CA ALA A 51 11.59 0.12 5.80
C ALA A 51 10.12 -0.36 5.79
N GLY A 52 9.88 -1.66 5.59
CA GLY A 52 8.53 -2.22 5.61
C GLY A 52 7.79 -2.23 4.27
N LYS A 53 8.42 -1.84 3.15
CA LYS A 53 7.84 -1.83 1.79
C LYS A 53 6.99 -3.07 1.48
N GLY A 54 7.59 -4.26 1.62
CA GLY A 54 6.91 -5.53 1.35
C GLY A 54 5.79 -5.86 2.33
N ALA A 55 5.95 -5.50 3.60
CA ALA A 55 4.91 -5.70 4.61
C ALA A 55 3.69 -4.81 4.33
N THR A 56 3.91 -3.55 3.96
CA THR A 56 2.84 -2.62 3.56
C THR A 56 2.12 -3.10 2.30
N VAL A 57 2.86 -3.55 1.28
CA VAL A 57 2.25 -4.14 0.07
C VAL A 57 1.45 -5.40 0.41
N GLY A 58 1.97 -6.27 1.27
CA GLY A 58 1.25 -7.46 1.75
C GLY A 58 -0.06 -7.10 2.45
N LEU A 59 -0.04 -6.08 3.32
CA LEU A 59 -1.21 -5.60 4.03
C LEU A 59 -2.27 -5.03 3.08
N LEU A 60 -1.86 -4.27 2.06
CA LEU A 60 -2.78 -3.76 1.04
C LEU A 60 -3.43 -4.89 0.23
N ASN A 61 -2.66 -5.93 -0.14
CA ASN A 61 -3.19 -7.10 -0.82
C ASN A 61 -4.14 -7.93 0.07
N GLU A 62 -3.99 -7.89 1.40
CA GLU A 62 -4.93 -8.52 2.33
C GLU A 62 -6.24 -7.71 2.44
N TRP A 63 -6.16 -6.39 2.39
CA TRP A 63 -7.32 -5.51 2.68
C TRP A 63 -8.17 -5.22 1.46
N LEU A 64 -7.55 -5.10 0.29
CA LEU A 64 -8.23 -4.82 -0.97
C LEU A 64 -8.72 -6.10 -1.62
N ASP A 65 -9.71 -5.99 -2.50
CA ASP A 65 -10.13 -7.11 -3.33
C ASP A 65 -9.03 -7.45 -4.37
N PRO A 66 -8.43 -8.64 -4.32
CA PRO A 66 -7.30 -9.00 -5.17
C PRO A 66 -7.67 -9.08 -6.66
N ARG A 67 -8.96 -9.18 -7.01
CA ARG A 67 -9.41 -9.20 -8.42
C ARG A 67 -9.12 -7.90 -9.15
N TYR A 68 -9.01 -6.79 -8.42
CA TYR A 68 -8.76 -5.46 -8.99
C TYR A 68 -7.36 -4.92 -8.66
N VAL A 69 -6.50 -5.71 -8.02
CA VAL A 69 -5.13 -5.30 -7.64
C VAL A 69 -4.12 -6.16 -8.37
N ARG A 70 -3.11 -5.51 -8.96
CA ARG A 70 -1.94 -6.18 -9.52
C ARG A 70 -0.69 -5.62 -8.86
N THR A 71 0.09 -6.50 -8.25
CA THR A 71 1.37 -6.16 -7.62
C THR A 71 2.50 -6.61 -8.53
N PHE A 72 3.39 -5.70 -8.90
CA PHE A 72 4.58 -5.99 -9.68
C PHE A 72 5.83 -5.72 -8.85
N ALA A 73 6.74 -6.69 -8.81
CA ALA A 73 8.06 -6.56 -8.22
C ALA A 73 9.09 -6.89 -9.29
N PHE A 74 9.80 -5.86 -9.76
CA PHE A 74 10.80 -6.02 -10.82
C PHE A 74 12.14 -6.39 -10.20
N GLY A 75 12.77 -7.44 -10.74
CA GLY A 75 14.09 -7.91 -10.35
C GLY A 75 15.20 -7.17 -11.09
N LYS A 76 16.33 -7.86 -11.28
CA LYS A 76 17.34 -7.37 -12.23
C LYS A 76 16.75 -7.43 -13.65
N PRO A 77 16.99 -6.40 -14.48
CA PRO A 77 16.58 -6.46 -15.88
C PRO A 77 17.27 -7.63 -16.58
N THR A 78 16.56 -8.23 -17.52
CA THR A 78 17.14 -9.17 -18.49
C THR A 78 17.88 -8.42 -19.61
N ASP A 79 18.54 -9.15 -20.52
CA ASP A 79 19.28 -8.54 -21.63
C ASP A 79 18.36 -7.82 -22.65
N GLU A 80 17.07 -8.18 -22.70
CA GLU A 80 16.07 -7.60 -23.61
C GLU A 80 15.21 -6.49 -22.97
N GLU A 81 15.23 -6.36 -21.64
CA GLU A 81 14.52 -5.34 -20.85
C GLU A 81 15.39 -4.09 -20.62
#